data_AF-A0A955EI37-F1
#
_entry.id   AF-A0A955EI37-F1
#
_cell.length_a   1.000
_cell.length_b   1.000
_cell.length_c   1.000
_cell.angle_alpha   90.00
_cell.angle_beta   90.00
_cell.angle_gamma   90.00
#
_symmetry.space_group_name_H-M   'P 1'
#
loop_
_entity.id
_entity.type
_entity.pdbx_description
1 polymer ?
#
loop_
_entity_poly.entity_id
_entity_poly.type
_entity_poly.pdbx_seq_one_letter_code
_entity_poly.pdbx_strand_id
1 'polypeptide(L)'
;MQATTHDPGGSGRQTAYGHTGPTGQGGLGEVGGRCRDASISDNVRTYAMVQHGVGFLGALDVSGLLVAIVTFVLWKIRAHESPFIDDHGREATNFQLSLLIYSTVLIIISIPLAFITIGLWIPVAGLLGIGIFVLRIIGGIRALIFTGQRCYYRYPMCLRLIR
;
A
#
# COMPACT_ATOMS: atom_id res chain seq x y z
N MET A 1 -13.29 -34.43 -46.59
CA MET A 1 -13.11 -33.00 -46.29
C MET A 1 -12.26 -32.90 -45.04
N GLN A 2 -11.00 -32.48 -45.21
CA GLN A 2 -10.04 -32.18 -44.15
C GLN A 2 -10.23 -30.75 -43.64
N ALA A 3 -9.55 -30.47 -42.52
CA ALA A 3 -9.21 -29.18 -41.90
C ALA A 3 -10.23 -28.64 -40.90
N THR A 4 -9.90 -28.18 -39.69
CA THR A 4 -8.62 -28.06 -38.96
C THR A 4 -9.01 -27.61 -37.55
N THR A 5 -8.47 -28.27 -36.52
CA THR A 5 -8.41 -27.76 -35.14
C THR A 5 -7.36 -26.65 -35.08
N HIS A 6 -7.69 -25.46 -34.52
CA HIS A 6 -6.71 -24.44 -34.17
C HIS A 6 -6.82 -24.09 -32.68
N ASP A 7 -5.67 -24.25 -32.02
CA ASP A 7 -5.32 -24.05 -30.60
C ASP A 7 -5.35 -22.55 -30.17
N PRO A 8 -5.41 -22.23 -28.86
CA PRO A 8 -5.64 -20.92 -28.26
C PRO A 8 -4.33 -20.15 -27.95
N GLY A 9 -4.41 -18.85 -27.63
CA GLY A 9 -3.23 -18.15 -27.10
C GLY A 9 -3.33 -16.64 -26.88
N GLY A 10 -3.01 -16.22 -25.64
CA GLY A 10 -2.30 -14.98 -25.26
C GLY A 10 -3.14 -13.70 -25.19
N SER A 11 -2.95 -12.73 -24.29
CA SER A 11 -1.96 -12.43 -23.25
C SER A 11 -2.49 -11.14 -22.54
N GLY A 12 -2.15 -10.71 -21.32
CA GLY A 12 -1.20 -11.13 -20.32
C GLY A 12 -1.09 -10.01 -19.26
N ARG A 13 -1.01 -10.39 -17.98
CA ARG A 13 -0.13 -9.85 -16.91
C ARG A 13 -0.54 -10.42 -15.55
N GLN A 14 -0.41 -11.73 -15.43
CA GLN A 14 -0.02 -12.33 -14.16
C GLN A 14 1.49 -12.12 -14.06
N THR A 15 1.93 -11.27 -13.14
CA THR A 15 3.34 -11.13 -12.81
C THR A 15 3.76 -12.36 -12.02
N ALA A 16 4.25 -13.36 -12.76
CA ALA A 16 5.00 -14.48 -12.24
C ALA A 16 6.30 -13.94 -11.61
N TYR A 17 6.36 -13.92 -10.27
CA TYR A 17 7.64 -13.94 -9.57
C TYR A 17 8.05 -15.42 -9.44
N GLY A 18 8.78 -15.91 -10.44
CA GLY A 18 9.43 -17.22 -10.38
C GLY A 18 10.54 -17.18 -9.34
N HIS A 19 10.34 -17.92 -8.24
CA HIS A 19 11.37 -18.17 -7.26
C HIS A 19 12.11 -19.45 -7.66
N THR A 20 13.21 -19.33 -8.40
CA THR A 20 14.19 -20.42 -8.53
C THR A 20 15.20 -20.27 -7.40
N GLY A 21 14.92 -20.91 -6.26
CA GLY A 21 15.85 -21.13 -5.16
C GLY A 21 16.35 -22.58 -5.15
N PRO A 22 17.56 -22.86 -4.63
CA PRO A 22 18.18 -24.18 -4.71
C PRO A 22 17.49 -25.17 -3.78
N THR A 23 17.44 -26.42 -4.23
CA THR A 23 16.98 -27.62 -3.55
C THR A 23 17.46 -27.75 -2.10
N GLY A 24 16.52 -27.91 -1.16
CA GLY A 24 16.80 -28.27 0.24
C GLY A 24 15.55 -28.32 1.11
N GLN A 25 15.08 -29.54 1.36
CA GLN A 25 13.90 -29.93 2.17
C GLN A 25 13.70 -29.18 3.49
N GLY A 26 12.43 -28.85 3.79
CA GLY A 26 12.03 -28.39 5.12
C GLY A 26 10.55 -28.05 5.28
N GLY A 27 9.68 -29.06 5.19
CA GLY A 27 8.39 -29.06 5.89
C GLY A 27 7.26 -28.17 5.35
N LEU A 28 6.41 -28.77 4.52
CA LEU A 28 5.07 -28.30 4.18
C LEU A 28 4.23 -28.08 5.45
N GLY A 29 4.00 -26.81 5.78
CA GLY A 29 2.99 -26.36 6.73
C GLY A 29 1.89 -25.59 6.01
N GLU A 30 1.30 -26.18 4.96
CA GLU A 30 0.07 -25.67 4.34
C GLU A 30 -1.11 -25.84 5.30
N VAL A 31 -1.17 -25.01 6.35
CA VAL A 31 -2.35 -24.90 7.20
C VAL A 31 -3.24 -23.78 6.67
N GLY A 32 -3.90 -24.10 5.55
CA GLY A 32 -5.13 -23.47 5.05
C GLY A 32 -5.01 -22.01 4.64
N GLY A 33 -4.80 -21.76 3.34
CA GLY A 33 -5.25 -20.57 2.59
C GLY A 33 -4.90 -19.17 3.14
N ARG A 34 -4.10 -19.09 4.20
CA ARG A 34 -3.73 -17.87 4.90
C ARG A 34 -2.28 -17.63 4.58
N CYS A 35 -2.03 -16.70 3.66
CA CYS A 35 -1.00 -15.68 3.78
C CYS A 35 -0.05 -15.88 4.98
N ARG A 36 0.95 -16.77 4.91
CA ARG A 36 1.92 -17.04 5.98
C ARG A 36 3.19 -17.63 5.39
N ASP A 37 4.14 -16.77 5.07
CA ASP A 37 5.48 -17.20 4.69
C ASP A 37 6.35 -17.39 5.94
N ALA A 38 6.63 -18.64 6.32
CA ALA A 38 7.45 -18.95 7.49
C ALA A 38 8.94 -18.58 7.31
N SER A 39 9.40 -18.32 6.09
CA SER A 39 10.79 -17.94 5.81
C SER A 39 11.09 -16.49 6.22
N ILE A 40 10.07 -15.64 6.37
CA ILE A 40 10.22 -14.24 6.77
C ILE A 40 10.51 -14.15 8.27
N SER A 41 11.70 -13.65 8.60
CA SER A 41 12.16 -13.47 9.97
C SER A 41 11.31 -12.45 10.75
N ASP A 42 11.30 -12.62 12.07
CA ASP A 42 10.45 -11.84 12.96
C ASP A 42 10.83 -10.35 13.00
N ASN A 43 12.12 -10.03 12.89
CA ASN A 43 12.60 -8.65 12.82
C ASN A 43 12.18 -7.96 11.50
N VAL A 44 12.21 -8.68 10.37
CA VAL A 44 11.78 -8.18 9.07
C VAL A 44 10.28 -7.90 9.08
N ARG A 45 9.48 -8.84 9.61
CA ARG A 45 8.04 -8.64 9.81
C ARG A 45 7.77 -7.41 10.69
N THR A 46 8.41 -7.34 11.85
CA THR A 46 8.18 -6.26 12.82
C THR A 46 8.54 -4.91 12.22
N TYR A 47 9.64 -4.82 11.48
CA TYR A 47 10.02 -3.58 10.80
C TYR A 47 8.99 -3.14 9.75
N ALA A 48 8.53 -4.07 8.92
CA ALA A 48 7.49 -3.78 7.93
C ALA A 48 6.15 -3.37 8.60
N MET A 49 5.81 -3.95 9.76
CA MET A 49 4.65 -3.53 10.55
C MET A 49 4.81 -2.11 11.09
N VAL A 50 6.00 -1.76 11.61
CA VAL A 50 6.29 -0.38 12.08
C VAL A 50 6.10 0.62 10.95
N GLN A 51 6.55 0.30 9.75
CA GLN A 51 6.42 1.17 8.58
C GLN A 51 4.96 1.51 8.23
N HIS A 52 4.04 0.54 8.31
CA HIS A 52 2.60 0.82 8.17
C HIS A 52 2.03 1.50 9.42
N GLY A 53 2.57 1.18 10.60
CA GLY A 53 2.21 1.75 11.90
C GLY A 53 2.45 3.26 11.98
N VAL A 54 3.54 3.76 11.40
CA VAL A 54 3.82 5.21 11.33
C VAL A 54 2.70 5.98 10.63
N GLY A 55 1.98 5.32 9.72
CA GLY A 55 0.84 5.92 9.03
C GLY A 55 -0.26 6.44 9.96
N PHE A 56 -0.41 5.84 11.16
CA PHE A 56 -1.41 6.24 12.15
C PHE A 56 -1.02 7.48 12.96
N LEU A 57 0.28 7.81 13.03
CA LEU A 57 0.74 9.04 13.67
C LEU A 57 0.31 10.30 12.91
N GLY A 58 -0.22 10.15 11.70
CA GLY A 58 -0.74 11.28 10.93
C GLY A 58 -2.00 11.92 11.47
N ALA A 59 -2.63 11.37 12.51
CA ALA A 59 -3.62 12.15 13.26
C ALA A 59 -3.00 13.40 13.91
N LEU A 60 -1.68 13.40 14.15
CA LEU A 60 -0.92 14.56 14.65
C LEU A 60 -0.45 15.48 13.52
N ASP A 61 -0.56 15.05 12.27
CA ASP A 61 -0.10 15.76 11.08
C ASP A 61 -1.26 15.92 10.10
N VAL A 62 -1.97 17.04 10.25
CA VAL A 62 -3.12 17.43 9.42
C VAL A 62 -2.76 17.45 7.92
N SER A 63 -1.48 17.73 7.59
CA SER A 63 -1.01 17.81 6.20
C SER A 63 -0.70 16.44 5.58
N GLY A 64 -0.34 15.45 6.40
CA GLY A 64 0.18 14.16 5.96
C GLY A 64 1.62 14.20 5.40
N LEU A 65 2.24 15.37 5.32
CA LEU A 65 3.57 15.57 4.75
C LEU A 65 4.67 14.98 5.63
N LEU A 66 4.63 15.21 6.94
CA LEU A 66 5.62 14.70 7.87
C LEU A 66 5.58 13.18 7.88
N VAL A 67 4.39 12.59 7.89
CA VAL A 67 4.24 11.13 7.84
C VAL A 67 4.76 10.55 6.53
N ALA A 68 4.48 11.18 5.39
CA ALA A 68 5.00 10.74 4.10
C ALA A 68 6.54 10.69 4.10
N ILE A 69 7.19 11.74 4.61
CA ILE A 69 8.65 11.82 4.73
C ILE A 69 9.17 10.72 5.65
N VAL A 70 8.59 10.54 6.84
CA VAL A 70 9.03 9.49 7.78
C VAL A 70 8.88 8.10 7.17
N THR A 71 7.76 7.80 6.51
CA THR A 71 7.58 6.50 5.84
C THR A 71 8.60 6.26 4.72
N PHE A 72 8.92 7.29 3.95
CA PHE A 72 9.94 7.21 2.90
C PHE A 72 11.34 6.96 3.48
N VAL A 73 11.71 7.72 4.52
CA VAL A 73 13.01 7.55 5.17
C VAL A 73 13.15 6.16 5.79
N LEU A 74 12.12 5.69 6.52
CA LEU A 74 12.11 4.33 7.07
C LEU A 74 12.30 3.29 5.97
N TRP A 75 11.56 3.39 4.88
CA TRP A 75 11.73 2.47 3.75
C TRP A 75 13.17 2.49 3.23
N LYS A 76 13.74 3.67 2.95
CA LYS A 76 15.08 3.78 2.37
C LYS A 76 16.20 3.23 3.25
N ILE A 77 16.06 3.28 4.58
CA ILE A 77 17.09 2.77 5.50
C ILE A 77 17.27 1.26 5.36
N ARG A 78 16.16 0.49 5.24
CA ARG A 78 16.21 -0.99 5.27
C ARG A 78 15.68 -1.70 4.02
N ALA A 79 15.32 -0.95 2.97
CA ALA A 79 14.85 -1.52 1.69
C ALA A 79 15.79 -2.61 1.13
N HIS A 80 17.11 -2.43 1.29
CA HIS A 80 18.11 -3.34 0.75
C HIS A 80 18.26 -4.64 1.54
N GLU A 81 17.75 -4.72 2.78
CA GLU A 81 17.92 -5.89 3.65
C GLU A 81 16.96 -7.04 3.29
N SER A 82 15.78 -6.74 2.75
CA SER A 82 14.78 -7.74 2.43
C SER A 82 13.81 -7.27 1.34
N PRO A 83 13.51 -8.12 0.33
CA PRO A 83 12.46 -7.84 -0.65
C PRO A 83 11.09 -7.58 -0.01
N PHE A 84 10.83 -8.15 1.17
CA PHE A 84 9.58 -7.93 1.92
C PHE A 84 9.49 -6.51 2.48
N ILE A 85 10.59 -5.99 3.03
CA ILE A 85 10.66 -4.60 3.51
C ILE A 85 10.54 -3.63 2.33
N ASP A 86 11.24 -3.95 1.23
CA ASP A 86 11.24 -3.12 0.03
C ASP A 86 9.84 -2.99 -0.58
N ASP A 87 9.11 -4.10 -0.71
CA ASP A 87 7.75 -4.07 -1.25
C ASP A 87 6.78 -3.30 -0.35
N HIS A 88 6.76 -3.62 0.95
CA HIS A 88 5.88 -2.95 1.89
C HIS A 88 6.21 -1.46 2.04
N GLY A 89 7.49 -1.08 1.95
CA GLY A 89 7.91 0.31 2.09
C GLY A 89 7.63 1.17 0.89
N ARG A 90 7.84 0.62 -0.31
CA ARG A 90 7.41 1.27 -1.55
C ARG A 90 5.92 1.50 -1.56
N GLU A 91 5.15 0.47 -1.20
CA GLU A 91 3.70 0.51 -1.21
C GLU A 91 3.14 1.44 -0.12
N ALA A 92 3.70 1.44 1.10
CA ALA A 92 3.34 2.40 2.15
C ALA A 92 3.68 3.84 1.77
N THR A 93 4.85 4.07 1.17
CA THR A 93 5.26 5.41 0.70
C THR A 93 4.32 5.91 -0.39
N ASN A 94 4.01 5.07 -1.38
CA ASN A 94 3.07 5.41 -2.45
C ASN A 94 1.69 5.76 -1.88
N PHE A 95 1.23 5.04 -0.85
CA PHE A 95 -0.05 5.33 -0.19
C PHE A 95 -0.03 6.68 0.53
N GLN A 96 1.02 7.00 1.30
CA GLN A 96 1.13 8.31 1.97
C GLN A 96 1.22 9.45 0.96
N LEU A 97 1.97 9.27 -0.13
CA LEU A 97 2.05 10.27 -1.18
C LEU A 97 0.71 10.44 -1.91
N SER A 98 -0.06 9.37 -2.09
CA SER A 98 -1.41 9.44 -2.65
C SER A 98 -2.34 10.26 -1.75
N LEU A 99 -2.35 9.98 -0.44
CA LEU A 99 -3.15 10.73 0.52
C LEU A 99 -2.73 12.20 0.57
N LEU A 100 -1.42 12.49 0.53
CA LEU A 100 -0.91 13.86 0.47
C LEU A 100 -1.41 14.60 -0.77
N ILE A 101 -1.39 13.96 -1.93
CA ILE A 101 -1.92 14.52 -3.19
C ILE A 101 -3.43 14.76 -3.07
N TYR A 102 -4.21 13.78 -2.58
CA TYR A 102 -5.65 13.91 -2.43
C TYR A 102 -6.03 15.06 -1.49
N SER A 103 -5.36 15.17 -0.34
CA SER A 103 -5.56 16.27 0.60
C SER A 103 -5.16 17.62 0.01
N THR A 104 -4.03 17.69 -0.68
CA THR A 104 -3.53 18.94 -1.30
C THR A 104 -4.48 19.43 -2.39
N VAL A 105 -4.93 18.54 -3.28
CA VAL A 105 -5.90 18.88 -4.34
C VAL A 105 -7.22 19.34 -3.74
N LEU A 106 -7.70 18.64 -2.70
CA LEU A 106 -8.93 19.03 -2.01
C LEU A 106 -8.83 20.45 -1.43
N ILE A 107 -7.71 20.80 -0.78
CA ILE A 107 -7.48 22.14 -0.22
C ILE A 107 -7.44 23.20 -1.34
N ILE A 108 -6.65 22.96 -2.39
CA ILE A 108 -6.47 23.91 -3.50
C ILE A 108 -7.80 24.21 -4.19
N ILE A 109 -8.64 23.20 -4.42
CA ILE A 109 -9.97 23.38 -5.03
C ILE A 109 -10.96 24.01 -4.05
N SER A 110 -10.84 23.69 -2.76
CA SER A 110 -11.81 24.17 -1.78
C SER A 110 -11.76 25.66 -1.52
N ILE A 111 -10.58 26.28 -1.64
CA ILE A 111 -10.41 27.72 -1.44
C ILE A 111 -11.28 28.54 -2.42
N PRO A 112 -11.12 28.44 -3.77
CA PRO A 112 -11.93 29.21 -4.70
C PRO A 112 -13.41 28.83 -4.65
N LEU A 113 -13.75 27.55 -4.49
CA LEU A 113 -15.15 27.11 -4.42
C LEU A 113 -15.84 27.64 -3.17
N ALA A 114 -15.14 27.77 -2.03
CA ALA A 114 -15.70 28.38 -0.83
C ALA A 114 -16.09 29.85 -1.07
N PHE A 115 -15.29 30.62 -1.82
CA PHE A 115 -15.64 32.00 -2.17
C PHE A 115 -16.80 32.07 -3.16
N ILE A 116 -16.77 31.28 -4.23
CA ILE A 116 -17.81 31.27 -5.28
C ILE A 116 -19.17 30.87 -4.72
N THR A 117 -19.19 29.88 -3.81
CA THR A 117 -20.42 29.31 -3.25
C THR A 117 -20.85 29.94 -1.92
N ILE A 118 -20.17 31.01 -1.48
CA ILE A 118 -20.43 31.67 -0.19
C ILE A 118 -20.42 30.65 0.97
N GLY A 119 -19.43 29.76 0.96
CA GLY A 119 -19.21 28.74 2.00
C GLY A 119 -20.04 27.47 1.87
N LEU A 120 -20.99 27.37 0.94
CA LEU A 120 -21.81 26.16 0.78
C LEU A 120 -21.00 24.92 0.36
N TRP A 121 -19.82 25.10 -0.25
CA TRP A 121 -18.88 24.02 -0.56
C TRP A 121 -18.23 23.37 0.67
N ILE A 122 -18.09 24.10 1.79
CA ILE A 122 -17.37 23.64 2.99
C ILE A 122 -17.90 22.29 3.54
N PRO A 123 -19.22 22.07 3.73
CA PRO A 123 -19.72 20.77 4.19
C PRO A 123 -19.40 19.63 3.21
N VAL A 124 -19.40 19.89 1.90
CA VAL A 124 -19.04 18.88 0.89
C VAL A 124 -17.55 18.55 0.99
N ALA A 125 -16.68 19.56 1.10
CA ALA A 125 -15.25 19.36 1.32
C ALA A 125 -14.96 18.59 2.61
N GLY A 126 -15.72 18.89 3.68
CA GLY A 126 -15.64 18.16 4.95
C GLY A 126 -15.96 16.67 4.79
N LEU A 127 -17.03 16.33 4.06
CA LEU A 127 -17.39 14.94 3.78
C LEU A 127 -16.30 14.21 2.96
N LEU A 128 -15.71 14.86 1.97
CA LEU A 128 -14.60 14.31 1.20
C LEU A 128 -13.35 14.11 2.08
N GLY A 129 -13.05 15.06 2.98
CA GLY A 129 -11.99 14.94 3.96
C GLY A 129 -12.17 13.75 4.90
N ILE A 130 -13.41 13.51 5.36
CA ILE A 130 -13.75 12.31 6.13
C ILE A 130 -13.47 11.04 5.32
N GLY A 131 -13.81 11.01 4.03
CA GLY A 131 -13.50 9.88 3.14
C GLY A 131 -12.00 9.57 3.05
N ILE A 132 -11.16 10.60 2.89
CA ILE A 132 -9.69 10.47 2.90
C ILE A 132 -9.20 9.94 4.26
N PHE A 133 -9.77 10.44 5.35
CA PHE A 133 -9.43 9.97 6.70
C PHE A 133 -9.80 8.50 6.91
N VAL A 134 -10.98 8.08 6.47
CA VAL A 134 -11.42 6.68 6.51
C VAL A 134 -10.48 5.78 5.70
N LEU A 135 -10.10 6.21 4.49
CA LEU A 135 -9.15 5.48 3.65
C LEU A 135 -7.82 5.28 4.38
N ARG A 136 -7.31 6.33 5.04
CA ARG A 136 -6.08 6.27 5.85
C ARG A 136 -6.15 5.19 6.92
N ILE A 137 -7.22 5.19 7.71
CA ILE A 137 -7.40 4.24 8.83
C ILE A 137 -7.58 2.81 8.31
N ILE A 138 -8.50 2.58 7.38
CA ILE A 138 -8.77 1.23 6.85
C ILE A 138 -7.54 0.67 6.13
N GLY A 139 -6.89 1.50 5.30
CA GLY A 139 -5.67 1.13 4.60
C GLY A 139 -4.59 0.67 5.58
N GLY A 140 -4.30 1.48 6.59
CA GLY A 140 -3.29 1.16 7.60
C GLY A 140 -3.62 -0.11 8.39
N ILE A 141 -4.87 -0.29 8.81
CA ILE A 141 -5.27 -1.47 9.61
C ILE A 141 -5.12 -2.73 8.78
N ARG A 142 -5.62 -2.71 7.54
CA ARG A 142 -5.50 -3.85 6.63
C ARG A 142 -4.04 -4.16 6.31
N ALA A 143 -3.21 -3.14 6.11
CA ALA A 143 -1.78 -3.33 5.91
C ALA A 143 -1.10 -3.98 7.12
N LEU A 144 -1.41 -3.55 8.34
CA LEU A 144 -0.90 -4.17 9.57
C LEU A 144 -1.32 -5.64 9.69
N ILE A 145 -2.58 -5.97 9.40
CA ILE A 145 -3.09 -7.35 9.48
C ILE A 145 -2.35 -8.25 8.48
N PHE A 146 -2.26 -7.85 7.21
CA PHE A 146 -1.59 -8.65 6.18
C PHE A 146 -0.09 -8.77 6.42
N THR A 147 0.57 -7.68 6.82
CA THR A 147 2.00 -7.69 7.14
C THR A 147 2.28 -8.56 8.39
N GLY A 148 1.41 -8.49 9.40
CA GLY A 148 1.48 -9.35 10.58
C GLY A 148 1.30 -10.84 10.25
N GLN A 149 0.53 -11.14 9.21
CA GLN A 149 0.42 -12.48 8.64
C GLN A 149 1.63 -12.88 7.78
N ARG A 150 2.63 -12.01 7.58
CA ARG A 150 3.76 -12.21 6.65
C ARG A 150 3.28 -12.34 5.21
N CYS A 151 2.40 -11.42 4.81
CA CYS A 151 1.81 -11.38 3.49
C CYS A 151 1.90 -10.01 2.86
N TYR A 152 2.10 -9.99 1.54
CA TYR A 152 2.10 -8.78 0.75
C TYR A 152 0.71 -8.15 0.72
N TYR A 153 0.66 -6.82 0.83
CA TYR A 153 -0.58 -6.05 0.85
C TYR A 153 -0.48 -4.91 -0.14
N ARG A 154 -1.57 -4.64 -0.87
CA ARG A 154 -1.68 -3.52 -1.81
C ARG A 154 -2.79 -2.59 -1.36
N TYR A 155 -2.49 -1.29 -1.23
CA TYR A 155 -3.50 -0.33 -0.79
C TYR A 155 -4.51 -0.07 -1.92
N PRO A 156 -5.83 -0.08 -1.62
CA PRO A 156 -6.82 0.39 -2.58
C PRO A 156 -6.64 1.90 -2.80
N MET A 157 -6.90 2.38 -4.03
CA MET A 157 -6.77 3.80 -4.39
C MET A 157 -5.38 4.39 -4.09
N CYS A 158 -4.33 3.59 -4.33
CA CYS A 158 -2.93 3.99 -4.20
C CYS A 158 -2.36 4.31 -5.59
N LEU A 159 -1.81 5.50 -5.75
CA LEU A 159 -1.02 5.91 -6.90
C LEU A 159 0.39 5.33 -6.79
N ARG A 160 0.72 4.38 -7.66
CA ARG A 160 2.05 3.75 -7.72
C ARG A 160 3.04 4.63 -8.46
N LEU A 161 3.49 5.67 -7.77
CA LEU A 161 4.42 6.67 -8.29
C LEU A 161 5.84 6.11 -8.36
N ILE A 162 6.21 5.31 -7.36
CA ILE A 162 7.49 4.61 -7.29
C ILE A 162 7.25 3.14 -7.67
N ARG A 163 7.96 2.66 -8.70
CA ARG A 163 7.90 1.28 -9.22
C ARG A 163 9.03 0.44 -8.67
#